data_AF-A0A418RIG3-F1
#
_entry.id   AF-A0A418RIG3-F1
#
_cell.length_a   1.000
_cell.length_b   1.000
_cell.length_c   1.000
_cell.angle_alpha   90.00
_cell.angle_beta   90.00
_cell.angle_gamma   90.00
#
_symmetry.space_group_name_H-M   'P 1'
#
loop_
_entity.id
_entity.type
_entity.pdbx_description
1 polymer ?
#
loop_
_entity_poly.entity_id
_entity_poly.type
_entity_poly.pdbx_seq_one_letter_code
_entity_poly.pdbx_strand_id
1 'polypeptide(L)'
;MKIFLAIVILLIALLQYRLWYEDGGIEGIKHDQLMLADLKKQVEEKRQRNAALYAEVEDLRKGQESLEERARKELGMIRDGETFFQVLDK
;
A
#
# COMPACT_ATOMS: atom_id res chain seq x y z
N MET A 1 6.88 -23.24 58.44
CA MET A 1 5.60 -22.67 57.97
C MET A 1 5.75 -21.24 57.44
N LYS A 2 6.14 -20.24 58.25
CA LYS A 2 6.20 -18.81 57.84
C LYS A 2 7.19 -18.51 56.70
N ILE A 3 8.33 -19.19 56.66
CA ILE A 3 9.38 -19.00 55.63
C ILE A 3 8.90 -19.49 54.26
N PHE A 4 8.19 -20.62 54.21
CA PHE A 4 7.62 -21.13 52.97
C PHE A 4 6.58 -20.16 52.38
N LEU A 5 5.73 -19.58 53.24
CA LEU A 5 4.76 -18.57 52.83
C LEU A 5 5.45 -17.31 52.27
N ALA A 6 6.55 -16.87 52.89
CA ALA A 6 7.32 -15.72 52.41
C ALA A 6 7.95 -15.97 51.03
N ILE A 7 8.45 -17.18 50.77
CA ILE A 7 9.01 -17.56 49.47
C ILE A 7 7.93 -17.57 48.39
N VAL A 8 6.74 -18.09 48.70
CA VAL A 8 5.61 -18.11 47.77
C VAL A 8 5.14 -16.68 47.45
N ILE A 9 5.06 -15.80 48.44
CA ILE A 9 4.70 -14.39 48.24
C ILE A 9 5.76 -13.68 47.39
N LEU A 10 7.05 -13.94 47.64
CA LEU A 10 8.14 -13.38 46.84
C LEU A 10 8.04 -13.82 45.38
N LEU A 11 7.80 -15.11 45.13
CA LEU A 11 7.62 -15.65 43.78
C LEU A 11 6.42 -15.04 43.06
N ILE A 12 5.29 -14.87 43.76
CA ILE A 12 4.11 -14.22 43.19
C ILE A 12 4.42 -12.77 42.86
N ALA A 13 5.06 -12.01 43.77
CA ALA A 13 5.43 -10.62 43.53
C ALA A 13 6.38 -10.47 42.32
N LEU A 14 7.34 -11.39 42.18
CA LEU A 14 8.26 -11.41 41.04
C LEU A 14 7.53 -11.69 39.72
N LEU A 15 6.54 -12.59 39.75
CA LEU A 15 5.74 -12.94 38.58
C LEU A 15 4.76 -11.81 38.20
N GLN A 16 4.17 -11.12 39.18
CA GLN A 16 3.36 -9.91 38.95
C GLN A 16 4.21 -8.78 38.37
N TYR A 17 5.42 -8.55 38.90
CA TYR A 17 6.35 -7.55 38.38
C TYR A 17 6.76 -7.85 36.94
N ARG A 18 7.10 -9.12 36.67
CA ARG A 18 7.44 -9.60 35.33
C ARG A 18 6.27 -9.42 34.34
N LEU A 19 5.03 -9.70 34.76
CA LEU A 19 3.84 -9.51 33.92
C LEU A 19 3.59 -8.04 33.57
N TRP A 20 4.00 -7.11 34.43
CA TRP A 20 3.85 -5.67 34.19
C TRP A 20 5.00 -5.08 33.35
N TYR A 21 6.21 -5.64 33.45
CA TYR A 21 7.43 -5.05 32.87
C TYR A 21 8.05 -5.81 31.68
N GLU A 22 7.69 -7.06 31.42
CA GLU A 22 8.19 -7.81 30.25
C GLU A 22 7.37 -7.47 28.98
N ASP A 23 8.00 -7.61 27.80
CA ASP A 23 7.68 -7.15 26.43
C ASP A 23 6.29 -7.51 25.83
N GLY A 24 5.26 -7.62 26.66
CA GLY A 24 3.87 -7.88 26.28
C GLY A 24 2.83 -7.39 27.30
N GLY A 25 3.24 -6.67 28.35
CA GLY A 25 2.32 -5.97 29.24
C GLY A 25 1.53 -4.86 28.54
N ILE A 26 0.50 -4.33 29.21
CA ILE A 26 -0.49 -3.33 28.70
C ILE A 26 0.17 -2.09 28.03
N GLU A 27 1.45 -1.86 28.29
CA GLU A 27 2.27 -0.80 27.70
C GLU A 27 2.82 -1.12 26.28
N GLY A 28 3.12 -2.38 25.94
CA GLY A 28 3.61 -2.77 24.62
C GLY A 28 2.56 -2.58 23.52
N ILE A 29 1.29 -2.81 23.84
CA ILE A 29 0.16 -2.66 22.91
C ILE A 29 0.00 -1.20 22.45
N LYS A 30 0.40 -0.22 23.28
CA LYS A 30 0.31 1.21 22.92
C LYS A 30 1.38 1.62 21.93
N HIS A 31 2.58 1.04 22.01
CA HIS A 31 3.67 1.36 21.09
C HIS A 31 3.40 0.78 19.69
N ASP A 32 2.91 -0.46 19.64
CA ASP A 32 2.58 -1.13 18.38
C ASP A 32 1.40 -0.46 17.65
N GLN A 33 0.42 0.04 18.39
CA GLN A 33 -0.72 0.76 17.80
C GLN A 33 -0.33 2.10 17.16
N LEU A 34 0.64 2.83 17.75
CA LEU A 34 1.11 4.09 17.19
C LEU A 34 1.88 3.87 15.87
N MET A 35 2.73 2.85 15.82
CA MET A 35 3.44 2.46 14.60
C MET A 35 2.49 2.01 13.49
N LEU A 36 1.43 1.25 13.84
CA LEU A 36 0.38 0.86 12.89
C LEU A 36 -0.42 2.05 12.35
N ALA A 37 -0.68 3.06 13.18
CA ALA A 37 -1.41 4.25 12.75
C ALA A 37 -0.61 5.10 11.77
N ASP A 38 0.68 5.32 12.04
CA ASP A 38 1.56 6.08 11.15
C ASP A 38 1.75 5.35 9.80
N LEU A 39 1.99 4.03 9.85
CA LEU A 39 2.15 3.24 8.64
C LEU A 39 0.88 3.23 7.76
N LYS A 40 -0.31 3.17 8.37
CA LYS A 40 -1.59 3.29 7.64
C LYS A 40 -1.72 4.64 6.94
N LYS A 41 -1.34 5.74 7.60
CA LYS A 41 -1.38 7.07 7.00
C LYS A 41 -0.46 7.17 5.79
N GLN A 42 0.77 6.69 5.91
CA GLN A 42 1.73 6.67 4.80
C GLN A 42 1.25 5.82 3.61
N VAL A 43 0.61 4.67 3.89
CA VAL A 43 0.05 3.81 2.84
C VAL A 43 -1.09 4.51 2.11
N GLU A 44 -1.96 5.23 2.84
CA GLU A 44 -3.09 5.93 2.25
C GLU A 44 -2.62 7.08 1.34
N GLU A 45 -1.65 7.89 1.79
CA GLU A 45 -1.06 8.96 0.98
C GLU A 45 -0.41 8.41 -0.31
N LYS A 46 0.33 7.29 -0.19
CA LYS A 46 0.94 6.64 -1.36
C LYS A 46 -0.12 6.08 -2.32
N ARG A 47 -1.22 5.51 -1.81
CA ARG A 47 -2.32 5.00 -2.63
C ARG A 47 -3.01 6.12 -3.41
N GLN A 48 -3.30 7.24 -2.77
CA GLN A 48 -3.93 8.38 -3.45
C GLN A 48 -3.05 8.93 -4.57
N ARG A 49 -1.75 9.09 -4.32
CA ARG A 49 -0.81 9.54 -5.36
C ARG A 49 -0.68 8.53 -6.50
N ASN A 50 -0.66 7.24 -6.18
CA ASN A 50 -0.59 6.20 -7.21
C ASN A 50 -1.85 6.18 -8.08
N ALA A 51 -3.04 6.33 -7.48
CA ALA A 51 -4.30 6.43 -8.20
C ALA A 51 -4.34 7.66 -9.13
N ALA A 52 -3.85 8.81 -8.67
CA ALA A 52 -3.74 10.01 -9.50
C ALA A 52 -2.80 9.81 -10.70
N LEU A 53 -1.62 9.23 -10.46
CA LEU A 53 -0.65 8.93 -11.51
C LEU A 53 -1.20 7.91 -12.52
N TYR A 54 -1.92 6.88 -12.07
CA TYR A 54 -2.58 5.93 -12.96
C TYR A 54 -3.63 6.60 -13.85
N ALA A 55 -4.41 7.51 -13.29
CA ALA A 55 -5.39 8.28 -14.06
C ALA A 55 -4.70 9.16 -15.11
N GLU A 56 -3.59 9.81 -14.76
CA GLU A 56 -2.79 10.62 -15.68
C GLU A 56 -2.18 9.78 -16.81
N VAL A 57 -1.60 8.61 -16.49
CA VAL A 57 -1.06 7.69 -17.49
C VAL A 57 -2.17 7.20 -18.43
N GLU A 58 -3.34 6.87 -17.91
CA GLU A 58 -4.47 6.40 -18.72
C GLU A 58 -5.03 7.52 -19.61
N ASP A 59 -5.09 8.76 -19.12
CA ASP A 59 -5.49 9.92 -19.91
C ASP A 59 -4.50 10.21 -21.05
N LEU A 60 -3.19 10.18 -20.76
CA LEU A 60 -2.14 10.33 -21.76
C LEU A 60 -2.19 9.23 -22.84
N ARG A 61 -2.48 7.99 -22.43
CA ARG A 61 -2.60 6.84 -23.34
C ARG A 61 -3.80 7.00 -24.27
N LYS A 62 -4.96 7.39 -23.74
CA LYS A 62 -6.17 7.70 -24.52
C LYS A 62 -5.96 8.90 -25.44
N GLY A 63 -5.28 9.93 -24.96
CA GLY A 63 -4.87 11.08 -25.76
C GLY A 63 -4.02 10.69 -26.96
N GLN A 64 -3.01 9.84 -26.77
CA GLN A 64 -2.19 9.33 -27.87
C GLN A 64 -2.97 8.44 -28.85
N GLU A 65 -3.77 7.51 -28.35
CA GLU A 65 -4.60 6.62 -29.20
C GLU A 65 -5.58 7.45 -30.06
N SER A 66 -6.21 8.47 -29.49
CA SER A 66 -7.10 9.37 -30.25
C SER A 66 -6.36 10.22 -31.28
N LEU A 67 -5.13 10.66 -30.99
CA LEU A 67 -4.29 11.39 -31.93
C LEU A 67 -3.87 10.49 -33.11
N GLU A 68 -3.50 9.25 -32.81
CA GLU A 68 -3.09 8.25 -33.79
C GLU A 68 -4.26 7.83 -34.69
N GLU A 69 -5.46 7.61 -34.14
CA GLU A 69 -6.66 7.36 -34.94
C GLU A 69 -6.94 8.51 -35.90
N ARG A 70 -6.79 9.76 -35.44
CA ARG A 70 -7.02 10.94 -36.29
C ARG A 70 -5.96 11.07 -37.39
N ALA A 71 -4.69 10.84 -37.07
CA ALA A 71 -3.61 10.83 -38.06
C ALA A 71 -3.80 9.73 -39.10
N ARG A 72 -4.25 8.53 -38.70
CA ARG A 72 -4.52 7.41 -39.62
C ARG A 72 -5.79 7.65 -40.46
N LYS A 73 -6.89 8.12 -39.87
CA LYS A 73 -8.19 8.29 -40.55
C LYS A 73 -8.29 9.56 -41.39
N GLU A 74 -7.79 10.70 -40.91
CA GLU A 74 -7.95 12.00 -41.58
C GLU A 74 -6.74 12.35 -42.47
N LEU A 75 -5.53 11.99 -42.04
CA LEU A 75 -4.29 12.37 -42.76
C LEU A 75 -3.69 11.20 -43.56
N GLY A 76 -4.23 9.99 -43.44
CA GLY A 76 -3.70 8.79 -44.09
C GLY A 76 -2.26 8.48 -43.69
N MET A 77 -1.82 8.96 -42.53
CA MET A 77 -0.45 8.75 -42.05
C MET A 77 -0.26 7.30 -41.62
N ILE A 78 0.86 6.71 -42.06
CA ILE A 78 1.25 5.33 -41.80
C ILE A 78 2.64 5.35 -41.15
N ARG A 79 2.88 4.51 -40.15
CA ARG A 79 4.18 4.46 -39.45
C ARG A 79 5.23 3.77 -40.34
N ASP A 80 6.50 4.17 -40.24
CA ASP A 80 7.58 3.56 -41.03
C ASP A 80 7.66 2.05 -40.78
N GLY A 81 7.54 1.25 -41.86
CA GLY A 81 7.55 -0.21 -41.82
C GLY A 81 6.18 -0.88 -41.63
N GLU A 82 5.08 -0.12 -41.57
CA GLU A 82 3.72 -0.65 -41.42
C GLU A 82 3.04 -0.85 -42.80
N THR A 83 2.39 -2.00 -43.02
CA THR A 83 1.65 -2.28 -44.28
C THR A 83 0.17 -1.97 -44.08
N PHE A 84 -0.34 -0.95 -44.76
CA PHE A 84 -1.74 -0.52 -44.69
C PHE A 84 -2.62 -1.33 -45.65
N PHE A 85 -3.63 -2.02 -45.13
CA PHE A 85 -4.62 -2.74 -45.92
C PHE A 85 -5.97 -2.01 -45.84
N GLN A 86 -6.45 -1.46 -46.95
CA GLN A 86 -7.79 -0.89 -47.06
C GLN A 86 -8.72 -1.89 -47.73
N VAL A 87 -9.67 -2.43 -46.97
CA VAL A 87 -10.69 -3.33 -47.50
C VAL A 87 -11.79 -2.46 -48.13
N LEU A 88 -11.89 -2.49 -49.46
CA LEU A 88 -13.00 -1.88 -50.20
C LEU A 88 -14.11 -2.94 -50.33
N ASP A 89 -15.22 -2.76 -49.63
CA ASP A 89 -16.43 -3.55 -49.88
C ASP A 89 -17.09 -3.11 -51.19
N LYS A 90 -17.60 -4.10 -51.94
CA LYS A 90 -18.12 -3.99 -53.31
C LYS A 90 -19.44 -3.20 -53.42
#